data_AF-A0A2A4NLZ8-F1
#
_entry.id   AF-A0A2A4NLZ8-F1
#
_cell.length_a   1.000
_cell.length_b   1.000
_cell.length_c   1.000
_cell.angle_alpha   90.00
_cell.angle_beta   90.00
_cell.angle_gamma   90.00
#
_symmetry.space_group_name_H-M   'P 1'
#
loop_
_entity.id
_entity.type
_entity.pdbx_description
1 polymer ?
#
loop_
_entity_poly.entity_id
_entity_poly.type
_entity_poly.pdbx_seq_one_letter_code
_entity_poly.pdbx_strand_id
1 'polypeptide(L)'
;MNSSYKILPSEKLVLKKIRGDVTLNDMKIIFNEIRELTDRYLDFNNINDYRETQFLFEKNDFLDLIKSVSPTIFPTTKTIFILDKPTPFVLYHFFKDKYSFKNTQVFNTIEGACASNAINPILIKDFFETLS
;
A
#
# COMPACT_ATOMS: atom_id res chain seq x y z
N MET A 1 -9.66 -1.68 11.58
CA MET A 1 -8.50 -2.00 10.74
C MET A 1 -7.60 -3.03 11.40
N ASN A 2 -7.21 -4.08 10.67
CA ASN A 2 -6.07 -4.93 11.02
C ASN A 2 -4.91 -4.61 10.07
N SER A 3 -3.74 -4.27 10.62
CA SER A 3 -2.52 -3.94 9.85
C SER A 3 -1.38 -4.84 10.30
N SER A 4 -0.60 -5.36 9.35
CA SER A 4 0.63 -6.09 9.62
C SER A 4 1.62 -5.87 8.49
N TYR A 5 2.91 -6.06 8.78
CA TYR A 5 3.96 -5.98 7.77
C TYR A 5 5.02 -7.07 7.97
N LYS A 6 5.72 -7.41 6.89
CA LYS A 6 6.85 -8.33 6.85
C LYS A 6 7.95 -7.71 6.00
N ILE A 7 9.18 -7.73 6.52
CA ILE A 7 10.37 -7.29 5.79
C ILE A 7 11.05 -8.51 5.20
N LEU A 8 11.41 -8.42 3.93
CA LEU A 8 12.18 -9.41 3.18
C LEU A 8 13.50 -8.75 2.73
N PRO A 9 14.55 -8.79 3.57
CA PRO A 9 15.79 -8.04 3.32
C PRO A 9 16.54 -8.48 2.06
N SER A 10 16.61 -9.78 1.79
CA SER A 10 17.32 -10.33 0.62
C SER A 10 16.71 -9.88 -0.69
N GLU A 11 15.40 -9.64 -0.69
CA GLU A 11 14.62 -9.21 -1.85
C GLU A 11 14.44 -7.69 -1.91
N LYS A 12 14.90 -6.96 -0.89
CA LYS A 12 14.60 -5.53 -0.68
C LYS A 12 13.10 -5.24 -0.82
N LEU A 13 12.28 -6.02 -0.13
CA LEU A 13 10.83 -5.92 -0.16
C LEU A 13 10.25 -5.65 1.23
N VAL A 14 9.31 -4.71 1.28
CA VAL A 14 8.39 -4.51 2.40
C VAL A 14 7.02 -4.99 1.96
N LEU A 15 6.47 -5.97 2.68
CA LEU A 15 5.12 -6.47 2.48
C LEU A 15 4.23 -5.85 3.54
N LYS A 16 3.11 -5.26 3.15
CA LYS A 16 2.12 -4.68 4.06
C LYS A 16 0.75 -5.24 3.75
N LYS A 17 0.04 -5.69 4.79
CA LYS A 17 -1.30 -6.26 4.70
C LYS A 17 -2.25 -5.44 5.56
N ILE A 18 -3.31 -4.91 4.93
CA ILE A 18 -4.37 -4.15 5.59
C ILE A 18 -5.71 -4.81 5.29
N ARG A 19 -6.53 -5.00 6.33
CA ARG A 19 -7.82 -5.69 6.27
C ARG A 19 -8.90 -4.98 7.08
N GLY A 20 -10.16 -5.20 6.67
CA GLY A 20 -11.35 -4.72 7.35
C GLY A 20 -11.66 -3.25 7.12
N ASP A 21 -12.42 -2.67 8.04
CA ASP A 21 -12.83 -1.28 7.96
C ASP A 21 -11.69 -0.33 8.30
N VAL A 22 -11.51 0.69 7.45
CA VAL A 22 -10.46 1.71 7.54
C VAL A 22 -11.11 3.09 7.52
N THR A 23 -10.98 3.79 8.63
CA THR A 23 -11.45 5.17 8.83
C THR A 23 -10.40 6.19 8.39
N LEU A 24 -10.77 7.47 8.38
CA LEU A 24 -9.81 8.55 8.09
C LEU A 24 -8.69 8.64 9.15
N ASN A 25 -8.98 8.29 10.40
CA ASN A 25 -7.96 8.24 11.45
C ASN A 25 -7.00 7.08 11.25
N ASP A 26 -7.48 5.93 10.77
CA ASP A 26 -6.63 4.80 10.39
C ASP A 26 -5.67 5.18 9.26
N MET A 27 -6.12 6.01 8.29
CA MET A 27 -5.22 6.52 7.24
C MET A 27 -4.06 7.36 7.79
N LYS A 28 -4.26 8.12 8.87
CA LYS A 28 -3.17 8.84 9.54
C LYS A 28 -2.14 7.88 10.15
N ILE A 29 -2.61 6.80 10.77
CA ILE A 29 -1.76 5.74 11.32
C ILE A 29 -0.96 5.09 10.19
N ILE A 30 -1.64 4.73 9.09
CA ILE A 30 -1.01 4.17 7.89
C ILE A 30 0.08 5.10 7.32
N PHE A 31 -0.15 6.41 7.27
CA PHE A 31 0.86 7.37 6.80
C PHE A 31 2.07 7.49 7.74
N ASN A 32 1.86 7.39 9.05
CA ASN A 32 2.97 7.34 9.99
C ASN A 32 3.79 6.05 9.82
N GLU A 33 3.14 4.89 9.65
CA GLU A 33 3.83 3.63 9.35
C GLU A 33 4.60 3.71 8.03
N ILE A 34 4.03 4.33 6.99
CA ILE A 34 4.72 4.55 5.70
C ILE A 34 5.98 5.39 5.90
N ARG A 35 5.91 6.46 6.70
CA ARG A 35 7.09 7.27 7.02
C ARG A 35 8.16 6.44 7.71
N GLU A 36 7.80 5.73 8.78
CA GLU A 36 8.75 4.91 9.55
C GLU A 36 9.42 3.83 8.70
N LEU A 37 8.66 3.17 7.83
CA LEU A 37 9.19 2.15 6.93
C LEU A 37 10.07 2.76 5.84
N THR A 38 9.67 3.90 5.28
CA THR A 38 10.45 4.62 4.25
C THR A 38 11.77 5.11 4.83
N ASP A 39 11.78 5.66 6.04
CA ASP A 39 12.99 6.15 6.70
C ASP A 39 13.98 5.01 7.03
N ARG A 40 13.48 3.82 7.36
CA ARG A 40 14.30 2.65 7.71
C ARG A 40 14.75 1.82 6.51
N TYR A 41 13.95 1.78 5.44
CA TYR A 41 14.12 0.91 4.28
C TYR A 41 14.02 1.71 2.97
N LEU A 42 14.82 2.78 2.88
CA LEU A 42 14.81 3.78 1.80
C LEU A 42 14.90 3.20 0.39
N ASP A 43 15.60 2.07 0.21
CA ASP A 43 15.84 1.43 -1.08
C ASP A 43 14.98 0.18 -1.31
N PHE A 44 13.98 -0.07 -0.47
CA PHE A 44 13.09 -1.23 -0.59
C PHE A 44 11.86 -0.91 -1.43
N ASN A 45 11.44 -1.87 -2.25
CA ASN A 45 10.14 -1.82 -2.92
C ASN A 45 9.02 -2.23 -1.95
N ASN A 46 7.82 -1.73 -2.18
CA ASN A 46 6.67 -1.96 -1.30
C ASN A 46 5.57 -2.73 -2.02
N ILE A 47 5.00 -3.75 -1.37
CA ILE A 47 3.76 -4.41 -1.80
C ILE A 47 2.73 -4.22 -0.70
N ASN A 48 1.65 -3.51 -1.03
CA ASN A 48 0.57 -3.22 -0.11
C ASN A 48 -0.70 -3.95 -0.56
N ASP A 49 -1.11 -4.95 0.21
CA ASP A 49 -2.35 -5.68 0.00
C ASP A 49 -3.47 -5.05 0.83
N TYR A 50 -4.44 -4.46 0.13
CA TYR A 50 -5.67 -3.90 0.69
C TYR A 50 -6.91 -4.67 0.24
N ARG A 51 -6.76 -5.92 -0.24
CA ARG A 51 -7.93 -6.79 -0.45
C ARG A 51 -8.73 -6.91 0.84
N GLU A 52 -10.03 -7.08 0.73
CA GLU A 52 -10.96 -7.17 1.86
C GLU A 52 -10.99 -5.90 2.74
N THR A 53 -10.42 -4.78 2.28
CA THR A 53 -10.50 -3.50 2.98
C THR A 53 -11.78 -2.77 2.60
N GLN A 54 -12.38 -2.02 3.53
CA GLN A 54 -13.47 -1.09 3.25
C GLN A 54 -13.12 0.29 3.81
N PHE A 55 -13.10 1.29 2.94
CA PHE A 55 -12.88 2.68 3.36
C PHE A 55 -14.21 3.28 3.84
N LEU A 56 -14.20 3.81 5.07
CA LEU A 56 -15.35 4.42 5.74
C LEU A 56 -15.29 5.96 5.73
N PHE A 57 -14.69 6.53 4.69
CA PHE A 57 -14.53 7.98 4.54
C PHE A 57 -14.77 8.38 3.09
N GLU A 58 -15.18 9.64 2.91
CA GLU A 58 -15.44 10.18 1.59
C GLU A 58 -14.15 10.63 0.90
N LYS A 59 -14.22 10.73 -0.42
CA LYS A 59 -13.10 11.18 -1.25
C LYS A 59 -12.53 12.52 -0.80
N ASN A 60 -13.39 13.48 -0.44
CA ASN A 60 -12.94 14.84 -0.10
C ASN A 60 -12.17 14.87 1.23
N ASP A 61 -12.66 14.16 2.24
CA ASP A 61 -11.96 14.00 3.53
C ASP A 61 -10.56 13.43 3.32
N PHE A 62 -10.47 12.44 2.43
CA PHE A 62 -9.21 11.83 2.08
C PHE A 62 -8.25 12.79 1.38
N LEU A 63 -8.75 13.55 0.39
CA LEU A 63 -7.95 14.53 -0.33
C LEU A 63 -7.43 15.63 0.59
N ASP A 64 -8.21 16.05 1.57
CA ASP A 64 -7.79 17.05 2.55
C ASP A 64 -6.75 16.49 3.52
N LEU A 65 -6.92 15.23 3.95
CA LEU A 65 -5.90 14.54 4.72
C LEU A 65 -4.58 14.47 3.95
N ILE A 66 -4.55 14.00 2.70
CA ILE A 66 -3.28 13.86 1.97
C ILE A 66 -2.62 15.23 1.71
N LYS A 67 -3.39 16.31 1.50
CA LYS A 67 -2.81 17.67 1.36
C LYS A 67 -2.00 18.08 2.60
N SER A 68 -2.37 17.57 3.78
CA SER A 68 -1.65 17.86 5.03
C SER A 68 -0.36 17.06 5.20
N VAL A 69 -0.10 16.08 4.32
CA VAL A 69 1.03 15.16 4.42
C VAL A 69 2.14 15.55 3.45
N SER A 70 3.37 15.65 3.96
CA SER A 70 4.54 15.92 3.11
C SER A 70 4.73 14.81 2.07
N PRO A 71 4.88 15.10 0.77
CA PRO A 71 5.15 14.10 -0.25
C PRO A 71 6.41 13.27 0.01
N THR A 72 7.35 13.80 0.80
CA THR A 72 8.63 13.14 1.12
C THR A 72 8.47 11.90 1.99
N ILE A 73 7.31 11.68 2.63
CA ILE A 73 7.10 10.48 3.45
C ILE A 73 6.90 9.22 2.62
N PHE A 74 6.57 9.38 1.33
CA PHE A 74 6.25 8.27 0.46
C PHE A 74 7.52 7.74 -0.21
N PRO A 75 7.65 6.42 -0.36
CA PRO A 75 8.83 5.81 -0.94
C PRO A 75 9.02 6.25 -2.40
N THR A 76 10.27 6.55 -2.76
CA THR A 76 10.65 6.89 -4.14
C THR A 76 10.84 5.64 -5.01
N THR A 77 10.95 4.47 -4.39
CA THR A 77 11.04 3.15 -5.01
C THR A 77 9.69 2.67 -5.53
N LYS A 78 9.65 1.45 -6.08
CA LYS A 78 8.42 0.88 -6.61
C LYS A 78 7.42 0.58 -5.49
N THR A 79 6.18 1.02 -5.68
CA THR A 79 5.06 0.72 -4.78
C THR A 79 3.96 -0.01 -5.55
N ILE A 80 3.59 -1.19 -5.07
CA ILE A 80 2.59 -2.06 -5.68
C ILE A 80 1.38 -2.11 -4.74
N PHE A 81 0.18 -1.93 -5.27
CA PHE A 81 -1.07 -2.10 -4.54
C PHE A 81 -1.86 -3.28 -5.09
N ILE A 82 -2.41 -4.09 -4.19
CA ILE A 82 -3.32 -5.19 -4.53
C ILE A 82 -4.68 -4.88 -3.92
N LEU A 83 -5.69 -4.67 -4.76
CA LEU A 83 -7.02 -4.18 -4.38
C LEU A 83 -8.11 -5.05 -5.00
N ASP A 84 -9.16 -5.40 -4.26
CA ASP A 84 -10.30 -6.19 -4.77
C ASP A 84 -11.62 -5.41 -4.86
N LYS A 85 -11.65 -4.17 -4.36
CA LYS A 85 -12.82 -3.29 -4.39
C LYS A 85 -12.58 -2.03 -5.23
N PRO A 86 -13.62 -1.47 -5.88
CA PRO A 86 -13.48 -0.29 -6.74
C PRO A 86 -13.15 1.00 -5.98
N THR A 87 -13.65 1.18 -4.75
CA THR A 87 -13.41 2.40 -3.96
C THR A 87 -11.91 2.66 -3.73
N PRO A 88 -11.10 1.67 -3.31
CA PRO A 88 -9.65 1.80 -3.28
C PRO A 88 -8.99 2.17 -4.62
N PHE A 89 -9.46 1.62 -5.75
CA PHE A 89 -8.93 1.95 -7.07
C PHE A 89 -9.10 3.44 -7.39
N VAL A 90 -10.27 4.00 -7.09
CA VAL A 90 -10.56 5.43 -7.34
C VAL A 90 -9.62 6.33 -6.55
N LEU A 91 -9.42 6.04 -5.25
CA LEU A 91 -8.53 6.82 -4.39
C LEU A 91 -7.06 6.74 -4.84
N TYR A 92 -6.64 5.55 -5.29
CA TYR A 92 -5.31 5.34 -5.85
C TYR A 92 -5.05 6.21 -7.09
N HIS A 93 -6.00 6.27 -8.04
CA HIS A 93 -5.81 7.07 -9.25
C HIS A 93 -5.64 8.55 -8.91
N PHE A 94 -6.38 9.06 -7.92
CA PHE A 94 -6.18 10.43 -7.43
C PHE A 94 -4.79 10.65 -6.80
N PHE A 95 -4.25 9.66 -6.08
CA PHE A 95 -2.86 9.74 -5.59
C PHE A 95 -1.86 9.86 -6.74
N LYS A 96 -1.98 8.96 -7.73
CA LYS A 96 -1.05 8.91 -8.85
C LYS A 96 -1.06 10.23 -9.63
N ASP A 97 -2.24 10.76 -9.93
CA ASP A 97 -2.39 11.96 -10.75
C ASP A 97 -1.96 13.22 -10.00
N LYS A 98 -2.24 13.31 -8.69
CA LYS A 98 -1.96 14.52 -7.90
C LYS A 98 -0.52 14.59 -7.38
N TYR A 99 0.09 13.45 -7.05
CA TYR A 99 1.42 13.38 -6.46
C TYR A 99 2.48 12.80 -7.40
N SER A 100 2.11 12.51 -8.66
CA SER A 100 3.03 12.04 -9.70
C SER A 100 3.90 10.86 -9.25
N PHE A 101 3.33 9.91 -8.50
CA PHE A 101 4.05 8.71 -8.09
C PHE A 101 4.28 7.79 -9.29
N LYS A 102 5.29 8.12 -10.10
CA LYS A 102 5.66 7.42 -11.35
C LYS A 102 5.97 5.94 -11.13
N ASN A 103 6.31 5.55 -9.91
CA ASN A 103 6.74 4.20 -9.55
C ASN A 103 5.63 3.36 -8.91
N THR A 104 4.37 3.64 -9.24
CA THR A 104 3.22 2.97 -8.61
C THR A 104 2.42 2.12 -9.57
N GLN A 105 2.05 0.91 -9.13
CA GLN A 105 1.26 -0.06 -9.90
C GLN A 105 0.10 -0.61 -9.06
N VAL A 106 -0.99 -0.97 -9.74
CA VAL A 106 -2.17 -1.60 -9.10
C VAL A 106 -2.50 -2.90 -9.79
N PHE A 107 -2.83 -3.89 -8.98
CA PHE A 107 -3.32 -5.18 -9.41
C PHE A 107 -4.54 -5.57 -8.59
N ASN A 108 -5.31 -6.52 -9.11
CA ASN A 108 -6.41 -7.15 -8.39
C ASN A 108 -6.06 -8.52 -7.81
N THR A 109 -4.86 -9.03 -8.10
CA THR A 109 -4.38 -10.35 -7.69
C THR A 109 -2.92 -10.30 -7.27
N ILE A 110 -2.51 -11.21 -6.38
CA ILE A 110 -1.10 -11.39 -6.01
C ILE A 110 -0.31 -11.87 -7.22
N GLU A 111 -0.88 -12.79 -8.00
CA GLU A 111 -0.27 -13.41 -9.17
C GLU A 111 0.08 -12.36 -10.22
N GLY A 112 -0.86 -11.46 -10.53
CA GLY A 112 -0.64 -10.36 -11.48
C GLY A 112 0.45 -9.40 -11.02
N ALA A 113 0.45 -9.06 -9.73
CA ALA A 113 1.48 -8.23 -9.11
C ALA A 113 2.86 -8.89 -9.21
N CYS A 114 2.96 -10.18 -8.90
CA CYS A 114 4.20 -10.93 -8.92
C CYS A 114 4.76 -11.07 -10.34
N ALA A 115 3.93 -11.52 -11.28
CA ALA A 115 4.32 -11.75 -12.67
C ALA A 115 4.84 -10.48 -13.34
N SER A 116 4.18 -9.33 -13.10
CA SER A 116 4.57 -8.03 -13.68
C SER A 116 5.84 -7.44 -13.06
N ASN A 117 6.29 -7.97 -11.92
CA ASN A 117 7.39 -7.41 -11.15
C ASN A 117 8.55 -8.38 -10.89
N ALA A 118 8.53 -9.55 -11.53
CA ALA A 118 9.52 -10.61 -11.34
C ALA A 118 9.71 -11.01 -9.86
N ILE A 119 8.62 -11.06 -9.11
CA ILE A 119 8.61 -11.46 -7.69
C ILE A 119 8.18 -12.93 -7.62
N ASN A 120 8.91 -13.76 -6.86
CA ASN A 120 8.51 -15.14 -6.62
C ASN A 120 7.29 -15.16 -5.67
N PRO A 121 6.10 -15.61 -6.12
CA PRO A 121 4.88 -15.57 -5.31
C PRO A 121 4.99 -16.40 -4.02
N ILE A 122 5.81 -17.44 -3.99
CA ILE A 122 6.02 -18.29 -2.80
C ILE A 122 6.54 -17.47 -1.61
N LEU A 123 7.33 -16.41 -1.86
CA LEU A 123 7.92 -15.60 -0.80
C LEU A 123 6.91 -14.74 -0.05
N ILE A 124 5.79 -14.41 -0.69
CA ILE A 124 4.84 -13.39 -0.22
C ILE A 124 3.43 -13.93 0.02
N LYS A 125 3.04 -15.03 -0.66
CA LYS A 125 1.69 -15.61 -0.58
C LYS A 125 1.30 -15.98 0.83
N ASP A 126 2.15 -16.74 1.54
CA ASP A 126 1.86 -17.16 2.91
C ASP A 126 1.50 -15.97 3.80
N PHE A 127 2.25 -14.86 3.70
CA PHE A 127 1.98 -13.66 4.48
C PHE A 127 0.61 -13.03 4.14
N PHE A 128 0.25 -12.95 2.86
CA PHE A 128 -0.99 -12.30 2.44
C PHE A 128 -2.24 -13.18 2.55
N GLU A 129 -2.09 -14.50 2.47
CA GLU A 129 -3.18 -15.48 2.48
C GLU A 129 -3.50 -16.02 3.89
N THR A 130 -2.57 -15.92 4.86
CA THR A 130 -2.86 -16.29 6.25
C THR A 130 -3.95 -15.37 6.82
N LEU A 131 -5.04 -15.94 7.34
CA LEU A 131 -6.10 -15.18 8.01
C LEU A 131 -5.55 -14.49 9.27
N SER A 132 -5.88 -13.21 9.42
CA SER A 132 -5.43 -12.33 10.51
C SER A 132 -6.62 -11.68 11.18
#